data_AF-A0A419J1G5-F1
#
_entry.id   AF-A0A419J1G5-F1
#
_cell.length_a   1.000
_cell.length_b   1.000
_cell.length_c   1.000
_cell.angle_alpha   90.00
_cell.angle_beta   90.00
_cell.angle_gamma   90.00
#
_symmetry.space_group_name_H-M   'P 1'
#
loop_
_entity.id
_entity.type
_entity.pdbx_description
1 polymer ?
#
loop_
_entity_poly.entity_id
_entity_poly.type
_entity_poly.pdbx_seq_one_letter_code
_entity_poly.pdbx_strand_id
1 'polypeptide(L)'
;MDIDKREDTMKIIIPLFIIVSLLSVSVCLANEVALKEAYSLYYKGQKDAAIEKMEAYVSENPEPGVLYFLGYAYYEKKDMVRANEFFSKAFRLKDFYSPVSPKDGQ
;
A
#
# COMPACT_ATOMS: atom_id res chain seq x y z
N MET A 1 13.53 19.47 -40.99
CA MET A 1 12.65 18.30 -41.14
C MET A 1 12.34 17.74 -39.74
N ASP A 2 12.07 18.66 -38.80
CA ASP A 2 12.22 18.39 -37.36
C ASP A 2 11.00 18.83 -36.54
N ILE A 3 10.18 19.74 -37.09
CA ILE A 3 8.94 20.21 -36.46
C ILE A 3 7.81 19.18 -36.64
N ASP A 4 7.72 18.57 -37.82
CA ASP A 4 6.74 17.52 -38.15
C ASP A 4 6.86 16.29 -37.23
N LYS A 5 8.10 15.84 -36.98
CA LYS A 5 8.40 14.71 -36.09
C LYS A 5 8.00 14.97 -34.62
N ARG A 6 8.06 16.24 -34.17
CA ARG A 6 7.68 16.62 -32.79
C ARG A 6 6.17 16.52 -32.59
N GLU A 7 5.39 16.91 -33.60
CA GLU A 7 3.92 16.87 -33.56
C GLU A 7 3.41 15.43 -33.49
N ASP A 8 3.97 14.53 -34.28
CA ASP A 8 3.61 13.11 -34.26
C ASP A 8 4.02 12.41 -32.96
N THR A 9 5.20 12.76 -32.40
CA THR A 9 5.56 12.26 -31.07
C THR A 9 4.62 12.75 -29.97
N MET A 10 4.13 14.00 -30.04
CA MET A 10 3.21 14.55 -29.03
C MET A 10 1.85 13.84 -29.06
N LYS A 11 1.36 13.49 -30.26
CA LYS A 11 0.09 12.75 -30.45
C LYS A 11 0.13 11.34 -29.87
N ILE A 12 1.30 10.72 -29.76
CA ILE A 12 1.47 9.38 -29.17
C ILE A 12 1.77 9.46 -27.68
N ILE A 13 2.61 10.41 -27.25
CA ILE A 13 3.07 10.51 -25.86
C ILE A 13 1.94 10.95 -24.92
N ILE A 14 1.11 11.91 -25.35
CA ILE A 14 0.01 12.43 -24.51
C ILE A 14 -1.00 11.32 -24.13
N PRO A 15 -1.58 10.55 -25.08
CA PRO A 15 -2.50 9.47 -24.71
C PRO A 15 -1.80 8.34 -23.96
N LEU A 16 -0.54 8.03 -24.28
CA LEU A 16 0.24 7.03 -23.53
C LEU A 16 0.41 7.45 -22.05
N PHE A 17 0.70 8.73 -21.80
CA PHE A 17 0.83 9.27 -20.45
C PHE A 17 -0.51 9.28 -19.70
N ILE A 18 -1.62 9.61 -20.39
CA ILE A 18 -2.97 9.54 -19.82
C ILE A 18 -3.34 8.10 -19.45
N ILE A 19 -3.04 7.12 -20.31
CA ILE A 19 -3.30 5.71 -20.05
C ILE A 19 -2.49 5.22 -18.84
N VAL A 20 -1.18 5.56 -18.78
CA VAL A 20 -0.34 5.22 -17.63
C VAL A 20 -0.87 5.85 -16.33
N SER A 21 -1.28 7.13 -16.39
CA SER A 21 -1.87 7.83 -15.26
C SER A 21 -3.21 7.24 -14.80
N LEU A 22 -4.03 6.74 -15.72
CA LEU A 22 -5.31 6.09 -15.42
C LEU A 22 -5.08 4.71 -14.78
N LEU A 23 -4.10 3.96 -15.29
CA LEU A 23 -3.74 2.65 -14.74
C LEU A 23 -3.20 2.77 -13.32
N SER A 24 -2.35 3.76 -13.03
CA SER A 24 -1.82 3.97 -11.68
C SER A 24 -2.93 4.29 -10.67
N VAL A 25 -3.91 5.12 -11.05
CA VAL A 25 -5.04 5.45 -10.17
C VAL A 25 -5.94 4.23 -9.91
N SER A 26 -6.19 3.41 -10.94
CA SER A 26 -7.01 2.20 -10.78
C SER A 26 -6.37 1.17 -9.86
N VAL A 27 -5.04 1.05 -9.87
CA VAL A 27 -4.31 0.13 -8.99
C VAL A 27 -4.34 0.63 -7.54
N CYS A 28 -4.14 1.93 -7.31
CA CYS A 28 -4.23 2.51 -5.97
C CYS A 28 -5.59 2.26 -5.30
N LEU A 29 -6.69 2.45 -6.05
CA LEU A 29 -8.05 2.22 -5.55
C LEU A 29 -8.32 0.75 -5.20
N ALA A 30 -7.83 -0.19 -6.03
CA ALA A 30 -8.00 -1.62 -5.78
C ALA A 30 -7.28 -2.05 -4.48
N ASN A 31 -6.10 -1.49 -4.21
CA ASN A 31 -5.31 -1.83 -3.03
C ASN A 31 -5.95 -1.35 -1.71
N GLU A 32 -6.54 -0.14 -1.67
CA GLU A 32 -7.24 0.32 -0.47
C GLU A 32 -8.48 -0.53 -0.14
N VAL A 33 -9.23 -0.96 -1.16
CA VAL A 33 -10.39 -1.84 -0.95
C VAL A 33 -9.95 -3.19 -0.38
N ALA A 34 -8.87 -3.76 -0.90
CA ALA A 34 -8.31 -5.02 -0.42
C ALA A 34 -7.85 -4.92 1.05
N LEU A 35 -7.23 -3.80 1.44
CA LEU A 35 -6.81 -3.58 2.82
C LEU A 35 -8.00 -3.48 3.79
N LYS A 36 -9.05 -2.76 3.41
CA LYS A 36 -10.29 -2.67 4.22
C LYS A 36 -10.95 -4.05 4.41
N GLU A 37 -10.97 -4.86 3.35
CA GLU A 37 -11.43 -6.24 3.43
C GLU A 37 -10.58 -7.05 4.42
N ALA A 38 -9.26 -6.93 4.34
CA ALA A 38 -8.34 -7.64 5.23
C ALA A 38 -8.59 -7.31 6.71
N TYR A 39 -8.77 -6.03 7.05
CA TYR A 39 -9.18 -5.64 8.40
C TYR A 39 -10.53 -6.25 8.81
N SER A 40 -11.52 -6.26 7.90
CA SER A 40 -12.82 -6.88 8.18
C SER A 40 -12.69 -8.37 8.49
N LEU A 41 -11.89 -9.11 7.72
CA LEU A 41 -11.61 -10.53 7.97
C LEU A 41 -10.97 -10.74 9.34
N TYR A 42 -10.04 -9.86 9.73
CA TYR A 42 -9.37 -9.94 11.03
C TYR A 42 -10.37 -9.86 12.18
N TYR A 43 -11.26 -8.86 12.15
CA TYR A 43 -12.28 -8.65 13.19
C TYR A 43 -13.38 -9.73 13.18
N LYS A 44 -13.56 -10.44 12.05
CA LYS A 44 -14.42 -11.63 11.96
C LYS A 44 -13.75 -12.90 12.50
N GLY A 45 -12.50 -12.82 12.95
CA GLY A 45 -11.73 -13.96 13.45
C GLY A 45 -11.04 -14.78 12.34
N GLN A 46 -11.18 -14.40 11.07
CA GLN A 46 -10.50 -15.01 9.93
C GLN A 46 -9.07 -14.44 9.81
N LYS A 47 -8.29 -14.56 10.90
CA LYS A 47 -7.00 -13.88 11.05
C LYS A 47 -5.97 -14.31 10.01
N ASP A 48 -5.95 -15.57 9.60
CA ASP A 48 -4.98 -16.06 8.62
C ASP A 48 -5.21 -15.45 7.23
N ALA A 49 -6.46 -15.43 6.76
CA ALA A 49 -6.82 -14.81 5.49
C ALA A 49 -6.59 -13.28 5.51
N ALA A 50 -6.82 -12.65 6.67
CA ALA A 50 -6.52 -11.23 6.86
C ALA A 50 -5.01 -10.95 6.75
N ILE A 51 -4.18 -11.76 7.42
CA ILE A 51 -2.72 -11.65 7.38
C ILE A 51 -2.22 -11.82 5.95
N GLU A 52 -2.68 -12.83 5.22
CA GLU A 52 -2.27 -13.07 3.82
C GLU A 52 -2.56 -11.86 2.92
N LYS A 53 -3.76 -11.28 3.02
CA LYS A 53 -4.12 -10.08 2.25
C LYS A 53 -3.28 -8.87 2.64
N MET A 54 -3.00 -8.69 3.93
CA MET A 54 -2.14 -7.59 4.40
C MET A 54 -0.68 -7.77 3.97
N GLU A 55 -0.16 -9.01 3.95
CA GLU A 55 1.18 -9.32 3.44
C GLU A 55 1.31 -8.98 1.95
N ALA A 56 0.30 -9.35 1.15
CA ALA A 56 0.24 -8.97 -0.25
C ALA A 56 0.15 -7.44 -0.44
N TYR A 57 -0.60 -6.75 0.42
CA TYR A 57 -0.69 -5.28 0.39
C TYR A 57 0.67 -4.62 0.68
N VAL A 58 1.36 -5.04 1.74
CA VAL A 58 2.65 -4.42 2.14
C VAL A 58 3.83 -4.78 1.25
N SER A 59 3.71 -5.85 0.45
CA SER A 59 4.65 -6.15 -0.64
C SER A 59 4.74 -5.00 -1.63
N GLU A 60 3.59 -4.43 -1.99
CA GLU A 60 3.49 -3.35 -2.98
C GLU A 60 3.56 -1.96 -2.31
N ASN A 61 2.98 -1.84 -1.12
CA ASN A 61 2.85 -0.57 -0.39
C ASN A 61 3.30 -0.76 1.06
N PRO A 62 4.59 -0.58 1.37
CA PRO A 62 5.11 -0.74 2.73
C PRO A 62 4.62 0.42 3.61
N GLU A 63 3.37 0.36 4.05
CA GLU A 63 2.76 1.33 4.94
C GLU A 63 3.11 0.97 6.40
N PRO A 64 3.65 1.91 7.19
CA PRO A 64 4.05 1.63 8.56
C PRO A 64 2.92 1.10 9.45
N GLY A 65 1.69 1.62 9.27
CA GLY A 65 0.53 1.21 10.06
C GLY A 65 0.14 -0.25 9.82
N VAL A 66 0.12 -0.68 8.55
CA VAL A 66 -0.19 -2.07 8.16
C VAL A 66 0.92 -3.02 8.58
N LEU A 67 2.20 -2.62 8.43
CA LEU A 67 3.35 -3.40 8.91
C LEU A 67 3.29 -3.60 10.43
N TYR A 68 2.94 -2.56 11.20
CA TYR A 68 2.76 -2.67 12.65
C TYR A 68 1.62 -3.64 12.99
N PHE A 69 0.49 -3.53 12.27
CA PHE A 69 -0.65 -4.43 12.47
C PHE A 69 -0.30 -5.89 12.16
N LEU A 70 0.46 -6.16 11.11
CA LEU A 70 1.00 -7.51 10.83
C LEU A 70 1.89 -8.02 11.96
N GLY A 71 2.76 -7.17 12.50
CA GLY A 71 3.55 -7.49 13.68
C GLY A 71 2.67 -7.91 14.88
N TYR A 72 1.60 -7.15 15.13
CA TYR A 72 0.62 -7.45 16.18
C TYR A 72 -0.14 -8.76 15.91
N ALA A 73 -0.58 -8.98 14.68
CA ALA A 73 -1.28 -10.20 14.29
C ALA A 73 -0.42 -11.45 14.50
N TYR A 74 0.86 -11.40 14.13
CA TYR A 74 1.80 -12.50 14.37
C TYR A 74 2.14 -12.68 15.85
N TYR A 75 2.20 -11.58 16.61
CA TYR A 75 2.33 -11.64 18.06
C TYR A 75 1.14 -12.37 18.71
N GLU A 76 -0.11 -12.07 18.30
CA GLU A 76 -1.29 -12.80 18.79
C GLU A 76 -1.26 -14.28 18.43
N LYS A 77 -0.66 -14.63 17.28
CA LYS A 77 -0.40 -16.02 16.87
C LYS A 77 0.77 -16.68 17.59
N LYS A 78 1.49 -15.96 18.45
CA LYS A 78 2.73 -16.38 19.13
C LYS A 78 3.90 -16.68 18.19
N ASP A 79 3.83 -16.22 16.93
CA ASP A 79 4.94 -16.28 15.99
C ASP A 79 5.84 -15.07 16.20
N MET A 80 6.70 -15.16 17.20
CA MET A 80 7.54 -14.04 17.63
C MET A 80 8.58 -13.65 16.58
N VAL A 81 8.98 -14.58 15.72
CA VAL A 81 9.96 -14.31 14.65
C VAL A 81 9.35 -13.37 13.63
N ARG A 82 8.16 -13.71 13.10
CA ARG A 82 7.46 -12.84 12.15
C ARG A 82 6.97 -11.55 12.78
N ALA A 83 6.49 -11.61 14.04
CA ALA A 83 6.10 -10.41 14.77
C ALA A 83 7.27 -9.40 14.82
N ASN A 84 8.45 -9.85 15.25
CA ASN A 84 9.64 -9.00 15.30
C ASN A 84 10.06 -8.47 13.93
N GLU A 85 9.97 -9.31 12.88
CA GLU A 85 10.28 -8.89 11.52
C GLU A 85 9.39 -7.72 11.07
N PHE A 86 8.07 -7.85 11.21
CA PHE A 86 7.12 -6.84 10.75
C PHE A 86 7.15 -5.57 11.60
N PHE A 87 7.27 -5.69 12.92
CA PHE A 87 7.52 -4.54 13.78
C PHE A 87 8.80 -3.81 13.35
N SER A 88 9.90 -4.53 13.17
CA SER A 88 11.16 -3.93 12.74
C SER A 88 11.04 -3.23 11.37
N LYS A 89 10.25 -3.78 10.44
CA LYS A 89 9.97 -3.11 9.16
C LYS A 89 9.19 -1.81 9.37
N ALA A 90 8.13 -1.82 10.18
CA ALA A 90 7.35 -0.62 10.49
C ALA A 90 8.23 0.48 11.11
N PHE A 91 9.04 0.11 12.11
CA PHE A 91 9.97 1.03 12.78
C PHE A 91 11.12 1.51 11.90
N ARG A 92 11.43 0.90 10.75
CA ARG A 92 12.47 1.44 9.85
C ARG A 92 11.95 2.55 8.96
N LEU A 93 10.64 2.71 8.85
CA LEU A 93 10.04 3.72 7.98
C LEU A 93 9.96 5.06 8.68
N LYS A 94 10.50 6.10 8.03
CA LYS A 94 10.54 7.48 8.54
C LYS A 94 9.16 7.98 8.95
N ASP A 95 8.13 7.64 8.17
CA ASP A 95 6.74 8.09 8.40
C ASP A 95 6.14 7.53 9.68
N PHE A 96 6.65 6.41 10.21
CA PHE A 96 6.24 5.89 11.51
C PHE A 96 6.63 6.81 12.67
N TYR A 97 7.77 7.48 12.57
CA TYR A 97 8.28 8.39 13.59
C TYR A 97 7.88 9.84 13.38
N SER A 98 7.36 10.17 12.21
CA SER A 98 6.83 11.50 11.95
C SER A 98 5.61 11.72 12.83
N PRO A 99 5.54 12.82 13.61
CA PRO A 99 4.32 13.15 14.33
C PRO A 99 3.18 13.18 13.32
N VAL A 100 2.08 12.49 13.63
CA VAL A 100 0.87 12.52 12.80
C VAL A 100 0.44 13.98 12.72
N SER A 101 0.68 14.60 11.56
CA SER A 101 0.16 15.94 11.30
C SER A 101 -1.34 15.88 11.58
N PRO A 102 -1.90 16.80 12.39
CA PRO A 102 -3.33 16.84 12.65
C PRO A 102 -4.04 16.76 11.30
N LYS A 103 -4.91 15.76 11.11
CA LYS A 103 -5.80 15.77 9.95
C LYS A 103 -6.62 17.04 10.09
N ASP A 104 -6.37 18.03 9.25
CA ASP A 104 -7.08 19.29 9.24
C ASP A 104 -8.59 18.98 9.31
N GLY A 105 -9.26 19.62 10.28
CA GLY A 105 -10.61 19.26 10.70
C GLY A 105 -11.56 19.04 9.52
N GLN A 106 -12.14 17.85 9.46
CA GLN A 106 -13.37 17.54 8.73
C GLN A 106 -14.40 17.06 9.72
#